data_AF-A0A7T8GWT9-F1
#
_entry.id   AF-A0A7T8GWT9-F1
#
_cell.length_a   1.000
_cell.length_b   1.000
_cell.length_c   1.000
_cell.angle_alpha   90.00
_cell.angle_beta   90.00
_cell.angle_gamma   90.00
#
_symmetry.space_group_name_H-M   'P 1'
#
loop_
_entity.id
_entity.type
_entity.pdbx_description
1 polymer ?
#
loop_
_entity_poly.entity_id
_entity_poly.type
_entity_poly.pdbx_seq_one_letter_code
_entity_poly.pdbx_strand_id
1 'polypeptide(L)'
;QSCLESGRLFTDSEFPPDDASMYFSQNVPYGVEWKRPREISSNPRLFVGGASRFDINQGELGDCWLLAALANLTMNKKFLYRIVPKDQSFEEEYAGVFHF
;
A
#
# COMPACT_ATOMS: atom_id res chain seq x y z
N GLN A 1 -14.13 0.79 -11.42
CA GLN A 1 -15.34 -0.02 -11.69
C GLN A 1 -15.11 -1.19 -12.65
N SER A 2 -14.45 -0.98 -13.80
CA SER A 2 -14.14 -2.07 -14.77
C SER A 2 -13.56 -3.36 -14.17
N CYS A 3 -12.61 -3.27 -13.22
CA CYS A 3 -12.05 -4.45 -12.54
C CYS A 3 -13.08 -5.22 -11.68
N LEU A 4 -13.97 -4.50 -10.99
CA LEU A 4 -15.05 -5.11 -10.21
C LEU A 4 -16.07 -5.81 -11.11
N GLU A 5 -16.47 -5.14 -12.18
CA GLU A 5 -17.43 -5.68 -13.16
C GLU A 5 -16.88 -6.93 -13.88
N SER A 6 -15.59 -6.95 -14.17
CA SER A 6 -14.92 -8.09 -14.82
C SER A 6 -14.46 -9.18 -13.84
N GLY A 7 -14.59 -8.97 -12.53
CA GLY A 7 -14.11 -9.90 -11.50
C GLY A 7 -12.59 -10.09 -11.50
N ARG A 8 -11.83 -9.12 -12.01
CA ARG A 8 -10.37 -9.17 -12.11
C ARG A 8 -9.72 -8.22 -11.10
N LEU A 9 -8.51 -8.56 -10.67
CA LEU A 9 -7.70 -7.66 -9.85
C LEU A 9 -6.95 -6.69 -10.76
N PHE A 10 -6.93 -5.42 -10.35
CA PHE A 10 -6.23 -4.35 -11.04
C PHE A 10 -4.72 -4.58 -11.02
N THR A 11 -4.08 -4.31 -12.16
CA THR A 11 -2.63 -4.26 -12.31
C THR A 11 -2.30 -2.93 -12.97
N ASP A 12 -1.42 -2.16 -12.34
CA ASP A 12 -0.99 -0.86 -12.86
C ASP A 12 -0.01 -1.06 -14.02
N SER A 13 -0.32 -0.50 -15.19
CA SER A 13 0.56 -0.54 -16.35
C SER A 13 1.69 0.49 -16.29
N GLU A 14 1.51 1.57 -15.53
CA GLU A 14 2.53 2.61 -15.33
C GLU A 14 3.48 2.26 -14.18
N PHE A 15 3.03 1.40 -13.26
CA PHE A 15 3.83 0.89 -12.14
C PHE A 15 3.70 -0.65 -12.02
N PRO A 16 4.28 -1.42 -12.95
CA PRO A 16 4.11 -2.87 -12.99
C PRO A 16 4.75 -3.57 -11.78
N PRO A 17 4.24 -4.74 -11.33
CA PRO A 17 4.81 -5.50 -10.24
C PRO A 17 6.04 -6.31 -10.69
N ASP A 18 7.07 -5.62 -11.19
CA ASP A 18 8.34 -6.18 -11.63
C ASP A 18 9.53 -5.31 -11.21
N ASP A 19 10.73 -5.71 -11.65
CA ASP A 19 11.99 -5.07 -11.27
C ASP A 19 12.08 -3.60 -11.71
N ALA A 20 11.35 -3.20 -12.77
CA ALA A 20 11.38 -1.83 -13.29
C ALA A 20 10.75 -0.83 -12.31
N SER A 21 9.79 -1.28 -11.49
CA SER A 21 9.16 -0.47 -10.44
C SER A 21 9.97 -0.41 -9.13
N MET A 22 10.97 -1.27 -8.95
CA MET A 22 11.78 -1.29 -7.73
C MET A 22 13.03 -0.42 -7.82
N TYR A 23 13.82 -0.58 -8.88
CA TYR A 23 15.09 0.15 -9.03
C TYR A 23 15.31 0.60 -10.47
N PHE A 24 15.75 1.86 -10.63
CA PHE A 24 16.09 2.41 -11.94
C PHE A 24 17.55 2.16 -12.36
N SER A 25 18.44 1.84 -11.41
CA SER A 25 19.90 1.78 -11.65
C SER A 25 20.64 0.68 -10.87
N GLN A 26 19.98 0.01 -9.93
CA GLN A 26 20.58 -1.02 -9.09
C GLN A 26 19.93 -2.36 -9.37
N ASN A 27 20.66 -3.45 -9.15
CA ASN A 27 20.06 -4.78 -9.20
C ASN A 27 19.09 -4.94 -8.04
N VAL A 28 17.93 -5.51 -8.34
CA VAL A 28 16.94 -5.87 -7.33
C VAL A 28 17.55 -6.89 -6.34
N PRO A 29 17.36 -6.70 -5.02
CA PRO A 29 17.75 -7.70 -4.03
C PRO A 29 17.19 -9.08 -4.36
N TYR A 30 18.01 -10.11 -4.26
CA TYR A 30 17.58 -11.48 -4.55
C TYR A 30 16.46 -11.92 -3.59
N GLY A 31 15.40 -12.51 -4.14
CA GLY A 31 14.32 -13.12 -3.34
C GLY A 31 13.12 -12.21 -3.06
N VAL A 32 13.01 -11.06 -3.71
CA VAL A 32 11.77 -10.25 -3.66
C VAL A 32 10.70 -10.87 -4.56
N GLU A 33 9.50 -11.06 -4.00
CA GLU A 33 8.33 -11.56 -4.71
C GLU A 33 7.16 -10.58 -4.50
N TRP A 34 6.53 -10.15 -5.58
CA TRP A 34 5.36 -9.29 -5.52
C TRP A 34 4.13 -10.10 -5.09
N LYS A 35 3.55 -9.75 -3.93
CA LYS A 35 2.33 -10.36 -3.40
C LYS A 35 1.32 -9.30 -2.99
N ARG A 36 0.05 -9.58 -3.23
CA ARG A 36 -1.06 -8.78 -2.70
C ARG A 36 -1.29 -9.11 -1.23
N PRO A 37 -1.90 -8.20 -0.43
CA PRO A 37 -2.13 -8.44 0.99
C PRO A 37 -2.93 -9.72 1.31
N ARG A 38 -3.85 -10.14 0.44
CA ARG A 38 -4.61 -11.40 0.58
C ARG A 38 -3.77 -12.67 0.40
N GLU A 39 -2.58 -12.56 -0.19
CA GLU A 39 -1.62 -13.66 -0.35
C GLU A 39 -0.66 -13.76 0.84
N ILE A 40 -0.60 -12.71 1.67
CA ILE A 40 0.28 -12.60 2.84
C ILE A 40 -0.47 -12.92 4.14
N SER A 41 -1.73 -12.48 4.24
CA SER A 41 -2.58 -12.65 5.42
C SER A 41 -3.97 -13.14 5.04
N SER A 42 -4.57 -13.98 5.89
CA SER A 42 -5.92 -14.53 5.70
C SER A 42 -7.03 -13.50 5.90
N ASN A 43 -6.77 -12.41 6.64
CA ASN A 43 -7.73 -11.34 6.92
C ASN A 43 -7.03 -9.98 6.85
N PRO A 44 -6.63 -9.51 5.65
CA PRO A 44 -5.95 -8.23 5.50
C PRO A 44 -6.93 -7.08 5.81
N ARG A 45 -6.43 -6.08 6.53
CA ARG A 45 -7.18 -4.88 6.91
C ARG A 45 -6.35 -3.66 6.55
N LEU A 46 -6.98 -2.62 5.99
CA LEU A 46 -6.27 -1.39 5.65
C LEU A 46 -5.90 -0.61 6.91
N PHE A 47 -6.83 -0.53 7.88
CA PHE A 47 -6.59 0.04 9.20
C PHE A 47 -7.25 -0.84 10.27
N VAL A 48 -6.55 -1.06 11.39
CA VAL A 48 -7.08 -1.79 12.56
C VAL A 48 -7.07 -0.82 13.75
N GLY A 49 -8.24 -0.39 14.22
CA GLY A 49 -8.32 0.63 15.27
C GLY A 49 -7.97 2.06 14.81
N GLY A 50 -7.84 2.28 13.50
CA GLY A 50 -7.40 3.53 12.89
C GLY A 50 -5.89 3.57 12.65
N ALA A 51 -5.41 4.63 12.00
CA ALA A 51 -3.98 4.80 11.77
C ALA A 51 -3.27 5.37 13.00
N SER A 52 -2.09 4.84 13.29
CA SER A 52 -1.24 5.17 14.42
C SER A 52 0.22 5.22 14.00
N ARG A 53 1.02 6.03 14.69
CA ARG A 53 2.48 6.04 14.51
C ARG A 53 3.13 4.68 14.80
N PHE A 54 2.46 3.82 15.56
CA PHE A 54 2.93 2.46 15.86
C PHE A 54 2.73 1.47 14.71
N ASP A 55 1.96 1.85 13.68
CA ASP A 55 1.74 1.03 12.50
C ASP A 55 2.90 1.15 11.48
N ILE A 56 3.85 2.05 11.74
CA ILE A 56 4.94 2.39 10.81
C ILE A 56 6.24 1.81 11.35
N ASN A 57 6.73 0.78 10.65
CA ASN A 57 8.01 0.14 10.93
C ASN A 57 8.88 0.21 9.68
N GLN A 58 10.14 0.64 9.86
CA GLN A 58 11.07 0.79 8.75
C GLN A 58 11.53 -0.57 8.22
N GLY A 59 11.46 -0.74 6.89
CA GLY A 59 12.04 -1.86 6.16
C GLY A 59 13.46 -1.57 5.68
N GLU A 60 13.88 -2.24 4.61
CA GLU A 60 15.27 -2.21 4.12
C GLU A 60 15.59 -1.01 3.21
N LEU A 61 14.59 -0.20 2.81
CA LEU A 61 14.73 0.83 1.76
C LEU A 61 15.49 2.10 2.20
N GLY A 62 15.72 2.31 3.50
CA GLY A 62 16.46 3.47 3.99
C GLY A 62 15.70 4.80 3.89
N ASP A 63 14.38 4.77 3.82
CA ASP A 63 13.46 5.89 3.61
C ASP A 63 12.93 6.50 4.93
N CYS A 64 13.73 6.47 6.00
CA CYS A 64 13.31 6.89 7.34
C CYS A 64 12.73 8.31 7.41
N TRP A 65 13.18 9.21 6.53
CA TRP A 65 12.67 10.57 6.40
C TRP A 65 11.19 10.62 5.99
N LEU A 66 10.74 9.70 5.13
CA LEU A 66 9.34 9.58 4.71
C LEU A 66 8.50 8.97 5.83
N LEU A 67 9.00 7.91 6.47
CA LEU A 67 8.31 7.23 7.56
C LEU A 67 8.09 8.15 8.77
N ALA A 68 9.07 9.00 9.09
CA ALA A 68 8.93 10.02 10.14
C ALA A 68 7.82 11.03 9.80
N ALA A 69 7.70 11.45 8.54
CA ALA A 69 6.64 12.34 8.09
C ALA A 69 5.25 11.66 8.18
N LEU A 70 5.14 10.40 7.74
CA LEU A 70 3.91 9.62 7.84
C LEU A 70 3.48 9.39 9.30
N ALA A 71 4.44 9.10 10.19
CA ALA A 71 4.17 8.95 11.62
C ALA A 71 3.59 10.22 12.23
N ASN A 72 4.14 11.38 11.90
CA ASN A 72 3.58 12.67 12.32
C ASN A 72 2.19 12.92 11.72
N LEU A 73 1.95 12.52 10.48
CA LEU A 73 0.66 12.67 9.82
C LEU A 73 -0.45 11.89 10.54
N THR A 74 -0.15 10.69 11.07
CA THR A 74 -1.14 9.89 11.82
C THR A 74 -1.69 10.61 13.06
N MET A 75 -0.93 11.56 13.62
CA MET A 75 -1.35 12.36 14.78
C MET A 75 -2.45 13.37 14.43
N ASN A 76 -2.67 13.66 13.15
CA ASN A 76 -3.73 14.54 12.68
C ASN A 76 -4.63 13.85 11.65
N LYS A 77 -5.68 13.20 12.15
CA LYS A 77 -6.68 12.48 11.35
C LYS A 77 -7.28 13.34 10.24
N LYS A 78 -7.45 14.66 10.44
CA LYS A 78 -8.02 15.55 9.41
C LYS A 78 -7.12 15.65 8.17
N PHE A 79 -5.80 15.73 8.37
CA PHE A 79 -4.87 15.76 7.26
C PHE A 79 -4.61 14.37 6.69
N LEU A 80 -4.54 13.34 7.54
CA LEU A 80 -4.42 11.97 7.08
C LEU A 80 -5.52 11.61 6.09
N TYR A 81 -6.79 11.91 6.38
CA TYR A 81 -7.90 11.56 5.48
C TYR A 81 -7.99 12.39 4.21
N ARG A 82 -7.11 13.37 4.01
CA ARG A 82 -6.93 14.03 2.70
C ARG A 82 -5.94 13.30 1.80
N ILE A 83 -5.08 12.45 2.38
CA ILE A 83 -4.02 11.69 1.72
C ILE A 83 -4.36 10.19 1.69
N VAL A 84 -5.20 9.71 2.61
CA VAL A 84 -5.72 8.34 2.58
C VAL A 84 -7.23 8.41 2.67
N PRO A 85 -7.93 8.43 1.53
CA PRO A 85 -9.38 8.40 1.47
C PRO A 85 -9.95 7.17 2.17
N LYS A 86 -11.09 7.34 2.84
CA LYS A 86 -11.73 6.30 3.68
C LYS A 86 -12.60 5.32 2.90
N ASP A 87 -12.79 5.56 1.61
CA ASP A 87 -13.64 4.79 0.70
C ASP A 87 -12.94 3.53 0.16
N GLN A 88 -11.98 2.99 0.92
CA GLN A 88 -11.10 1.92 0.48
C GLN A 88 -11.02 0.84 1.54
N SER A 89 -11.23 -0.42 1.14
CA SER A 89 -11.21 -1.57 2.03
C SER A 89 -10.75 -2.82 1.29
N PHE A 90 -10.32 -3.82 2.05
CA PHE A 90 -10.12 -5.17 1.53
C PHE A 90 -11.40 -6.01 1.55
N GLU A 91 -12.46 -5.56 2.20
CA GLU A 91 -13.69 -6.34 2.39
C GLU A 91 -14.77 -5.98 1.38
N GLU A 92 -14.98 -4.69 1.16
CA GLU A 92 -16.04 -4.15 0.32
C GLU A 92 -15.44 -3.59 -0.97
N GLU A 93 -16.06 -3.90 -2.10
CA GLU A 93 -15.70 -3.36 -3.43
C GLU A 93 -14.20 -3.46 -3.76
N TYR A 94 -13.54 -4.50 -3.24
CA TYR A 94 -12.11 -4.71 -3.45
C TYR A 94 -11.83 -5.24 -4.86
N ALA A 95 -11.11 -4.43 -5.64
CA ALA A 95 -10.66 -4.79 -7.00
C ALA A 95 -9.13 -4.86 -7.10
N GLY A 96 -8.40 -4.95 -5.98
CA GLY A 96 -6.93 -4.95 -6.00
C GLY A 96 -6.29 -3.59 -6.31
N VAL A 97 -7.01 -2.49 -6.07
CA VAL A 97 -6.56 -1.11 -6.31
C VAL A 97 -6.82 -0.24 -5.08
N PHE A 98 -5.91 0.70 -4.84
CA PHE A 98 -6.01 1.75 -3.83
C PHE A 98 -5.56 3.09 -4.42
N HIS A 99 -5.89 4.19 -3.76
CA HIS A 99 -5.51 5.56 -4.11
C HIS A 99 -5.12 6.36 -2.85
N PHE A 100 -4.29 7.39 -3.05
CA PHE A 100 -3.72 8.25 -2.03
C PHE A 100 -3.73 9.71 -2.52
#